data_AF-A0AA36MIN0-F1
#
_entry.id   AF-A0AA36MIN0-F1
#
_cell.length_a   1.000
_cell.length_b   1.000
_cell.length_c   1.000
_cell.angle_alpha   90.00
_cell.angle_beta   90.00
_cell.angle_gamma   90.00
#
_symmetry.space_group_name_H-M   'P 1'
#
loop_
_entity.id
_entity.type
_entity.pdbx_description
1 polymer ?
#
loop_
_entity_poly.entity_id
_entity_poly.type
_entity_poly.pdbx_seq_one_letter_code
_entity_poly.pdbx_strand_id
1 'polypeptide(L)'
;MTPDAAEVLLAEGACCEATCGGFQCPSGWKARSAANEIVQPSPDICCYRTCELHVCDAGSDLTLRGDAALVAGTTDDDCCVSTCSTYSCSQKGYILRLDAGEITGGVGGNSDAACCAKSCALFRCAGRFKQVDNPAEVVGDTAEVCCTAGVDS
;
A
#
# COMPACT_ATOMS: atom_id res chain seq x y z
N MET A 1 -39.19 13.24 55.37
CA MET A 1 -37.78 12.84 55.14
C MET A 1 -37.44 13.36 53.75
N THR A 2 -36.93 14.58 53.67
CA THR A 2 -36.38 15.13 52.43
C THR A 2 -35.01 14.50 52.21
N PRO A 3 -34.69 13.99 51.01
CA PRO A 3 -33.35 13.50 50.74
C PRO A 3 -32.33 14.62 50.94
N ASP A 4 -31.20 14.25 51.54
CA ASP A 4 -30.10 15.12 51.86
C ASP A 4 -29.44 15.63 50.57
N ALA A 5 -29.21 16.94 50.48
CA ALA A 5 -28.64 17.57 49.28
C ALA A 5 -27.22 17.05 48.95
N ALA A 6 -26.57 16.33 49.88
CA ALA A 6 -25.30 15.67 49.65
C ALA A 6 -25.38 14.45 48.69
N GLU A 7 -26.52 13.78 48.53
CA GLU A 7 -26.66 12.66 47.58
C GLU A 7 -26.97 13.11 46.15
N VAL A 8 -27.40 14.36 45.95
CA VAL A 8 -27.70 14.93 44.62
C VAL A 8 -26.43 15.44 43.91
N LEU A 9 -25.35 15.70 44.66
CA LEU A 9 -24.07 16.17 44.13
C LEU A 9 -23.20 15.08 43.48
N LEU A 10 -23.57 13.79 43.58
CA LEU A 10 -22.92 12.71 42.81
C LEU A 10 -23.52 12.52 41.40
N ALA A 11 -24.64 13.17 41.07
CA ALA A 11 -25.32 13.01 39.77
C ALA A 11 -24.99 14.13 38.76
N GLU A 12 -24.44 15.28 39.19
CA GLU A 12 -24.12 16.39 38.27
C GLU A 12 -22.83 16.18 37.47
N GLY A 13 -22.05 15.14 37.79
CA GLY A 13 -20.97 14.63 36.94
C GLY A 13 -21.42 13.53 35.96
N ALA A 14 -22.65 13.03 36.07
CA ALA A 14 -23.18 11.90 35.31
C ALA A 14 -24.02 12.32 34.08
N CYS A 15 -24.18 13.62 33.82
CA CYS A 15 -24.98 14.12 32.69
C CYS A 15 -24.19 14.16 31.38
N CYS A 16 -22.86 14.11 31.43
CA CYS A 16 -21.99 14.17 30.24
C CYS A 16 -20.98 13.03 30.29
N GLU A 17 -21.39 11.82 29.92
CA GLU A 17 -20.44 10.72 29.74
C GLU A 17 -19.44 11.10 28.65
N ALA A 18 -18.15 11.00 28.95
CA ALA A 18 -17.12 11.30 27.98
C ALA A 18 -17.26 10.34 26.79
N THR A 19 -17.20 10.88 25.57
CA THR A 19 -17.28 10.11 24.33
C THR A 19 -15.95 10.13 23.59
N CYS A 20 -15.80 9.26 22.61
CA CYS A 20 -14.64 9.24 21.73
C CYS A 20 -14.59 10.42 20.74
N GLY A 21 -15.62 11.28 20.68
CA GLY A 21 -15.73 12.39 19.72
C GLY A 21 -14.55 13.38 19.76
N GLY A 22 -13.95 13.56 20.92
CA GLY A 22 -12.74 14.37 21.11
C GLY A 22 -11.46 13.56 21.35
N PHE A 23 -11.51 12.23 21.26
CA PHE A 23 -10.39 11.38 21.62
C PHE A 23 -9.35 11.34 20.49
N GLN A 24 -8.10 11.63 20.83
CA GLN A 24 -6.98 11.58 19.88
C GLN A 24 -6.36 10.20 19.88
N CYS A 25 -6.36 9.55 18.71
CA CYS A 25 -5.74 8.25 18.54
C CYS A 25 -4.21 8.36 18.46
N PRO A 26 -3.46 7.38 18.99
CA PRO A 26 -2.02 7.30 18.81
C PRO A 26 -1.61 7.20 17.33
N SER A 27 -0.34 7.43 17.03
CA SER A 27 0.22 7.25 15.68
C SER A 27 -0.03 5.82 15.17
N GLY A 28 -0.44 5.68 13.90
CA GLY A 28 -0.81 4.41 13.29
C GLY A 28 -2.16 3.83 13.75
N TRP A 29 -2.94 4.60 14.51
CA TRP A 29 -4.32 4.26 14.87
C TRP A 29 -5.30 5.29 14.32
N LYS A 30 -6.55 4.87 14.13
CA LYS A 30 -7.63 5.75 13.66
C LYS A 30 -8.87 5.65 14.51
N ALA A 31 -9.57 6.78 14.61
CA ALA A 31 -10.83 6.86 15.32
C ALA A 31 -11.86 5.96 14.63
N ARG A 32 -12.61 5.21 15.43
CA ARG A 32 -13.75 4.42 14.94
C ARG A 32 -14.83 5.34 14.39
N SER A 33 -15.64 4.82 13.46
CA SER A 33 -16.85 5.50 13.03
C SER A 33 -17.79 5.71 14.22
N ALA A 34 -18.63 6.75 14.15
CA ALA A 34 -19.56 7.11 15.22
C ALA A 34 -18.88 7.37 16.58
N ALA A 35 -17.68 7.96 16.60
CA ALA A 35 -16.93 8.26 17.84
C ALA A 35 -17.74 9.05 18.90
N ASN A 36 -18.72 9.86 18.48
CA ASN A 36 -19.60 10.59 19.40
C ASN A 36 -20.58 9.69 20.17
N GLU A 37 -20.78 8.46 19.73
CA GLU A 37 -21.70 7.48 20.33
C GLU A 37 -20.96 6.45 21.20
N ILE A 38 -19.62 6.41 21.12
CA ILE A 38 -18.79 5.51 21.90
C ILE A 38 -18.40 6.20 23.20
N VAL A 39 -18.77 5.60 24.32
CA VAL A 39 -18.51 6.11 25.67
C VAL A 39 -17.28 5.46 26.30
N GLN A 40 -16.78 6.06 27.39
CA GLN A 40 -15.62 5.59 28.16
C GLN A 40 -14.33 5.59 27.30
N PRO A 41 -13.84 6.78 26.92
CA PRO A 41 -12.82 6.89 25.90
C PRO A 41 -11.48 6.32 26.37
N SER A 42 -10.96 5.39 25.58
CA SER A 42 -9.61 4.83 25.69
C SER A 42 -9.07 4.52 24.29
N PRO A 43 -7.76 4.31 24.11
CA PRO A 43 -7.21 3.94 22.80
C PRO A 43 -7.89 2.69 22.22
N ASP A 44 -8.09 1.65 23.02
CA ASP A 44 -8.65 0.37 22.57
C ASP A 44 -10.15 0.47 22.24
N ILE A 45 -10.87 1.38 22.90
CA ILE A 45 -12.30 1.62 22.70
C ILE A 45 -12.53 2.57 21.52
N CYS A 46 -11.84 3.71 21.48
CA CYS A 46 -12.08 4.76 20.50
C CYS A 46 -11.40 4.54 19.16
N CYS A 47 -10.34 3.73 19.13
CA CYS A 47 -9.48 3.63 17.98
C CYS A 47 -9.37 2.19 17.47
N TYR A 48 -8.90 2.04 16.24
CA TYR A 48 -8.45 0.78 15.66
C TYR A 48 -7.04 0.94 15.09
N ARG A 49 -6.26 -0.16 15.13
CA ARG A 49 -4.93 -0.22 14.53
C ARG A 49 -5.06 -0.21 13.02
N THR A 50 -4.21 0.58 12.38
CA THR A 50 -4.05 0.55 10.93
C THR A 50 -2.86 -0.31 10.56
N CYS A 51 -2.81 -0.70 9.29
CA CYS A 51 -1.71 -1.45 8.72
C CYS A 51 -0.38 -0.69 8.75
N GLU A 52 -0.37 0.62 9.00
CA GLU A 52 0.86 1.42 9.20
C GLU A 52 1.79 0.84 10.28
N LEU A 53 1.23 0.14 11.27
CA LEU A 53 1.98 -0.49 12.35
C LEU A 53 2.41 -1.94 12.06
N HIS A 54 2.10 -2.44 10.87
CA HIS A 54 2.35 -3.81 10.48
C HIS A 54 3.69 -3.96 9.74
N VAL A 55 4.36 -5.10 9.94
CA VAL A 55 5.59 -5.45 9.22
C VAL A 55 5.31 -6.76 8.49
N CYS A 56 5.38 -6.72 7.17
CA CYS A 56 5.19 -7.90 6.34
C CYS A 56 6.31 -8.93 6.56
N ASP A 57 5.98 -10.21 6.51
CA ASP A 57 6.97 -11.28 6.65
C ASP A 57 8.08 -11.16 5.59
N ALA A 58 9.32 -10.95 6.07
CA ALA A 58 10.51 -10.72 5.25
C ALA A 58 10.88 -11.89 4.34
N GLY A 59 10.31 -13.08 4.55
CA GLY A 59 10.49 -14.26 3.69
C GLY A 59 9.54 -14.35 2.51
N SER A 60 8.56 -13.44 2.42
CA SER A 60 7.53 -13.43 1.37
C SER A 60 7.74 -12.23 0.45
N ASP A 61 7.41 -12.33 -0.84
CA ASP A 61 7.46 -11.20 -1.81
C ASP A 61 6.41 -10.12 -1.50
N LEU A 62 6.03 -9.99 -0.23
CA LEU A 62 5.02 -9.10 0.30
C LEU A 62 5.67 -7.80 0.75
N THR A 63 4.96 -6.71 0.50
CA THR A 63 5.28 -5.40 1.02
C THR A 63 4.04 -4.75 1.59
N LEU A 64 4.25 -3.73 2.41
CA LEU A 64 3.16 -3.00 3.02
C LEU A 64 2.34 -2.30 1.94
N ARG A 65 1.01 -2.37 2.07
CA ARG A 65 0.11 -1.70 1.12
C ARG A 65 0.37 -0.19 1.09
N GLY A 66 0.30 0.41 -0.09
CA GLY A 66 0.46 1.86 -0.25
C GLY A 66 -0.59 2.69 0.49
N ASP A 67 -1.74 2.10 0.85
CA ASP A 67 -2.82 2.70 1.62
C ASP A 67 -2.84 2.28 3.10
N ALA A 68 -1.73 1.75 3.63
CA ALA A 68 -1.67 1.14 4.97
C ALA A 68 -2.15 2.03 6.13
N ALA A 69 -1.95 3.36 6.05
CA ALA A 69 -2.46 4.30 7.05
C ALA A 69 -4.00 4.46 7.03
N LEU A 70 -4.68 3.93 6.01
CA LEU A 70 -6.14 3.98 5.84
C LEU A 70 -6.81 2.63 6.09
N VAL A 71 -6.06 1.54 6.03
CA VAL A 71 -6.58 0.17 6.14
C VAL A 71 -6.51 -0.31 7.58
N ALA A 72 -7.63 -0.79 8.11
CA ALA A 72 -7.66 -1.47 9.41
C ALA A 72 -7.11 -2.89 9.24
N GLY A 73 -6.20 -3.30 10.12
CA GLY A 73 -5.60 -4.63 10.04
C GLY A 73 -4.38 -4.78 10.92
N THR A 74 -4.03 -6.03 11.20
CA THR A 74 -2.83 -6.39 11.97
C THR A 74 -2.18 -7.69 11.48
N THR A 75 -2.58 -8.17 10.31
CA THR A 75 -2.09 -9.43 9.73
C THR A 75 -1.55 -9.17 8.33
N ASP A 76 -0.74 -10.09 7.81
CA ASP A 76 -0.22 -9.98 6.44
C ASP A 76 -1.37 -9.97 5.42
N ASP A 77 -2.41 -10.76 5.62
CA ASP A 77 -3.58 -10.82 4.72
C ASP A 77 -4.32 -9.47 4.66
N ASP A 78 -4.37 -8.72 5.76
CA ASP A 78 -4.98 -7.39 5.80
C ASP A 78 -4.06 -6.31 5.22
N CYS A 79 -2.77 -6.40 5.54
CA CYS A 79 -1.85 -5.26 5.49
C CYS A 79 -0.78 -5.35 4.42
N CYS A 80 -0.58 -6.52 3.84
CA CYS A 80 0.49 -6.79 2.90
C CYS A 80 -0.07 -7.19 1.54
N VAL A 81 0.72 -6.89 0.51
CA VAL A 81 0.41 -7.24 -0.88
C VAL A 81 1.67 -7.71 -1.57
N SER A 82 1.49 -8.65 -2.50
CA SER A 82 2.58 -9.12 -3.35
C SER A 82 3.13 -8.00 -4.22
N THR A 83 4.45 -7.97 -4.36
CA THR A 83 5.15 -7.17 -5.35
C THR A 83 5.14 -7.87 -6.72
N CYS A 84 5.49 -7.15 -7.78
CA CYS A 84 5.66 -7.72 -9.10
C CYS A 84 6.92 -8.59 -9.25
N SER A 85 7.75 -8.77 -8.20
CA SER A 85 9.05 -9.48 -8.23
C SER A 85 9.00 -10.87 -8.86
N THR A 86 7.91 -11.60 -8.62
CA THR A 86 7.71 -12.97 -9.13
C THR A 86 6.64 -13.05 -10.21
N TYR A 87 6.15 -11.91 -10.69
CA TYR A 87 5.14 -11.89 -11.73
C TYR A 87 5.71 -12.33 -13.08
N SER A 88 4.90 -13.02 -13.87
CA SER A 88 5.26 -13.48 -15.21
C SER A 88 4.42 -12.76 -16.25
N CYS A 89 5.08 -12.01 -17.12
CA CYS A 89 4.42 -11.26 -18.18
C CYS A 89 3.81 -12.19 -19.23
N SER A 90 2.51 -12.06 -19.48
CA SER A 90 1.80 -12.97 -20.39
C SER A 90 2.08 -12.68 -21.87
N GLN A 91 2.38 -11.42 -22.19
CA GLN A 91 2.62 -10.98 -23.56
C GLN A 91 4.07 -11.18 -24.00
N LYS A 92 4.26 -11.78 -25.19
CA LYS A 92 5.59 -11.92 -25.80
C LYS A 92 6.22 -10.54 -26.04
N GLY A 93 7.49 -10.38 -25.64
CA GLY A 93 8.21 -9.12 -25.78
C GLY A 93 7.91 -8.12 -24.67
N TYR A 94 7.21 -8.54 -23.61
CA TYR A 94 7.12 -7.83 -22.35
C TYR A 94 7.93 -8.57 -21.29
N ILE A 95 8.60 -7.81 -20.44
CA ILE A 95 9.36 -8.30 -19.29
C ILE A 95 8.99 -7.49 -18.06
N LEU A 96 9.39 -7.98 -16.88
CA LEU A 96 9.19 -7.25 -15.64
C LEU A 96 9.81 -5.86 -15.72
N ARG A 97 9.12 -4.89 -15.13
CA ARG A 97 9.68 -3.55 -14.95
C ARG A 97 10.91 -3.61 -14.03
N LEU A 98 11.82 -2.64 -14.19
CA LEU A 98 13.04 -2.57 -13.38
C LEU A 98 12.73 -2.39 -11.88
N ASP A 99 11.62 -1.71 -11.58
CA ASP A 99 11.08 -1.44 -10.25
C ASP A 99 10.09 -2.53 -9.77
N ALA A 100 10.09 -3.73 -10.36
CA ALA A 100 9.12 -4.80 -10.02
C ALA A 100 9.07 -5.17 -8.53
N GLY A 101 10.19 -5.04 -7.80
CA GLY A 101 10.25 -5.26 -6.36
C GLY A 101 9.56 -4.19 -5.50
N GLU A 102 9.26 -3.04 -6.09
CA GLU A 102 8.60 -1.92 -5.40
C GLU A 102 7.17 -1.71 -5.90
N ILE A 103 6.82 -2.28 -7.06
CA ILE A 103 5.48 -2.21 -7.62
C ILE A 103 4.59 -3.21 -6.89
N THR A 104 3.61 -2.68 -6.16
CA THR A 104 2.45 -3.44 -5.71
C THR A 104 1.40 -3.42 -6.81
N GLY A 105 0.80 -4.57 -7.14
CA GLY A 105 -0.27 -4.65 -8.16
C GLY A 105 -1.55 -3.85 -7.84
N GLY A 106 -1.57 -3.10 -6.73
CA GLY A 106 -2.71 -2.32 -6.28
C GLY A 106 -3.86 -3.18 -5.79
N VAL A 107 -5.05 -2.55 -5.64
CA VAL A 107 -6.29 -3.23 -5.28
C VAL A 107 -6.74 -4.09 -6.46
N GLY A 108 -6.37 -5.37 -6.45
CA GLY A 108 -6.60 -6.31 -7.55
C GLY A 108 -5.42 -7.25 -7.82
N GLY A 109 -4.25 -6.97 -7.24
CA GLY A 109 -3.07 -7.82 -7.34
C GLY A 109 -2.27 -7.61 -8.63
N ASN A 110 -1.25 -8.44 -8.82
CA ASN A 110 -0.31 -8.29 -9.92
C ASN A 110 -0.97 -8.54 -11.29
N SER A 111 -0.70 -7.65 -12.25
CA SER A 111 -1.20 -7.75 -13.62
C SER A 111 -0.15 -7.30 -14.63
N ASP A 112 -0.26 -7.73 -15.89
CA ASP A 112 0.62 -7.29 -16.98
C ASP A 112 0.69 -5.75 -17.07
N ALA A 113 -0.44 -5.07 -16.93
CA ALA A 113 -0.51 -3.61 -17.00
C ALA A 113 0.28 -2.92 -15.87
N ALA A 114 0.33 -3.54 -14.69
CA ALA A 114 1.06 -3.02 -13.54
C ALA A 114 2.54 -3.42 -13.57
N CYS A 115 2.82 -4.69 -13.85
CA CYS A 115 4.11 -5.33 -13.60
C CYS A 115 5.04 -5.36 -14.81
N CYS A 116 4.52 -5.20 -16.03
CA CYS A 116 5.27 -5.46 -17.25
C CYS A 116 5.48 -4.21 -18.08
N ALA A 117 6.63 -4.15 -18.74
CA ALA A 117 6.97 -3.16 -19.74
C ALA A 117 7.49 -3.86 -21.00
N LYS A 118 7.40 -3.16 -22.13
CA LYS A 118 7.97 -3.65 -23.39
C LYS A 118 9.48 -3.82 -23.23
N SER A 119 10.00 -4.91 -23.79
CA SER A 119 11.43 -5.04 -23.99
C SER A 119 11.85 -4.49 -25.34
N CYS A 120 13.14 -4.17 -25.45
CA CYS A 120 13.74 -3.72 -26.69
C CYS A 120 13.63 -4.74 -27.84
N ALA A 121 13.27 -6.00 -27.57
CA ALA A 121 12.98 -6.99 -28.61
C ALA A 121 11.80 -6.59 -29.50
N LEU A 122 10.89 -5.74 -29.02
CA LEU A 122 9.79 -5.18 -29.81
C LEU A 122 10.18 -3.90 -30.56
N PHE A 123 11.31 -3.27 -30.22
CA PHE A 123 11.74 -2.00 -30.80
C PHE A 123 12.56 -2.20 -32.08
N ARG A 124 12.26 -1.46 -33.15
CA ARG A 124 13.05 -1.51 -34.40
C ARG A 124 13.93 -0.28 -34.55
N CYS A 125 15.25 -0.48 -34.57
CA CYS A 125 16.21 0.58 -34.85
C CYS A 125 16.16 1.02 -36.31
N ALA A 126 16.31 2.32 -36.54
CA ALA A 126 16.32 2.91 -37.88
C ALA A 126 17.74 3.21 -38.37
N GLY A 127 17.94 3.26 -39.68
CA GLY A 127 19.20 3.69 -40.30
C GLY A 127 20.39 2.77 -39.95
N ARG A 128 21.48 3.38 -39.47
CA ARG A 128 22.75 2.71 -39.13
C ARG A 128 22.83 2.19 -37.70
N PHE A 129 21.71 2.18 -36.98
CA PHE A 129 21.67 1.73 -35.59
C PHE A 129 21.25 0.25 -35.53
N LYS A 130 21.89 -0.51 -34.66
CA LYS A 130 21.53 -1.90 -34.34
C LYS A 130 20.88 -1.95 -32.96
N GLN A 131 20.05 -2.97 -32.71
CA GLN A 131 19.54 -3.22 -31.37
C GLN A 131 20.70 -3.41 -30.37
N VAL A 132 20.47 -3.03 -29.12
CA VAL A 132 21.33 -3.42 -27.99
C VAL A 132 21.49 -4.94 -27.92
N ASP A 133 22.59 -5.39 -27.31
CA ASP A 133 22.79 -6.81 -27.02
C ASP A 133 21.69 -7.30 -26.06
N ASN A 134 21.24 -8.55 -26.25
CA ASN A 134 20.14 -9.17 -25.50
C ASN A 134 18.88 -8.30 -25.39
N PRO A 135 18.28 -7.84 -26.51
CA PRO A 135 17.19 -6.88 -26.50
C PRO A 135 15.91 -7.41 -25.81
N ALA A 136 15.79 -8.73 -25.66
CA ALA A 136 14.70 -9.36 -24.91
C ALA A 136 14.79 -9.13 -23.39
N GLU A 137 15.95 -8.78 -22.85
CA GLU A 137 16.21 -8.59 -21.41
C GLU A 137 16.26 -7.11 -21.01
N VAL A 138 16.18 -6.19 -21.98
CA VAL A 138 16.27 -4.75 -21.75
C VAL A 138 14.88 -4.12 -21.77
N VAL A 139 14.48 -3.49 -20.66
CA VAL A 139 13.23 -2.71 -20.58
C VAL A 139 13.39 -1.45 -21.40
N GLY A 140 12.53 -1.24 -22.40
CA GLY A 140 12.57 -0.03 -23.22
C GLY A 140 11.76 -0.13 -24.50
N ASP A 141 11.33 1.04 -25.00
CA ASP A 141 10.64 1.17 -26.29
C ASP A 141 11.02 2.44 -27.06
N THR A 142 12.20 3.00 -26.77
CA THR A 142 12.77 4.14 -27.50
C THR A 142 14.13 3.82 -28.11
N ALA A 143 14.54 4.61 -29.10
CA ALA A 143 15.82 4.39 -29.78
C ALA A 143 17.01 4.62 -28.86
N GLU A 144 16.91 5.56 -27.92
CA GLU A 144 17.97 5.91 -26.98
C GLU A 144 18.28 4.76 -26.02
N VAL A 145 17.26 3.97 -25.66
CA VAL A 145 17.40 2.82 -24.78
C VAL A 145 17.73 1.55 -25.56
N CYS A 146 17.11 1.37 -26.73
CA CYS A 146 17.12 0.09 -27.44
C CYS A 146 18.12 -0.01 -28.58
N CYS A 147 18.83 1.05 -28.93
CA CYS A 147 19.72 1.06 -30.08
C CYS A 147 21.13 1.54 -29.75
N THR A 148 22.11 0.95 -30.45
CA THR A 148 23.53 1.35 -30.41
C THR A 148 24.00 1.68 -31.82
N ALA A 149 25.07 2.49 -31.95
CA ALA A 149 25.67 2.74 -33.25
C ALA A 149 26.16 1.42 -33.87
N GLY A 150 25.74 1.13 -35.10
CA GLY A 150 26.33 0.06 -35.87
C GLY A 150 27.79 0.41 -36.13
N VAL A 151 28.72 -0.38 -35.59
CA VAL A 151 30.06 -0.43 -36.16
C VAL A 151 29.90 -1.15 -37.49
N ASP A 152 30.12 -0.42 -38.59
CA ASP A 152 30.20 -1.02 -39.92
C ASP A 152 31.33 -2.07 -39.88
N SER A 153 30.97 -3.35 -39.84
CA SER A 153 31.91 -4.48 -39.90
C SER A 153 32.34 -4.76 -41.33
#